data_AF-A0A662MA81-F1
#
_entry.id   AF-A0A662MA81-F1
#
_cell.length_a   1.000
_cell.length_b   1.000
_cell.length_c   1.000
_cell.angle_alpha   90.00
_cell.angle_beta   90.00
_cell.angle_gamma   90.00
#
_symmetry.space_group_name_H-M   'P 1'
#
loop_
_entity.id
_entity.type
_entity.pdbx_description
1 polymer ?
#
loop_
_entity_poly.entity_id
_entity_poly.type
_entity_poly.pdbx_seq_one_letter_code
_entity_poly.pdbx_strand_id
1 'polypeptide(L)'
;MKDLTERIVNFRDKREWKKYHTPKNLALSLVVEVGELLELLQWMTDEEILKKCVEESYREKLEEELADVAIYLFLLSHELNIDLERAIAKKIRKNEEKYPVDKVKGIYKKYTEL
;
A
#
# COMPACT_ATOMS: atom_id res chain seq x y z
N MET A 1 -8.32 -9.15 -7.06
CA MET A 1 -6.86 -9.04 -6.74
C MET A 1 -6.10 -10.37 -6.87
N LYS A 2 -6.80 -11.52 -6.92
CA LYS A 2 -6.20 -12.87 -6.93
C LYS A 2 -5.18 -13.10 -8.06
N ASP A 3 -5.53 -12.80 -9.30
CA ASP A 3 -4.63 -13.02 -10.46
C ASP A 3 -3.29 -12.28 -10.33
N LEU A 4 -3.33 -11.06 -9.78
CA LEU A 4 -2.12 -10.27 -9.53
C LEU A 4 -1.28 -10.88 -8.41
N THR A 5 -1.90 -11.28 -7.30
CA THR A 5 -1.21 -11.97 -6.20
C THR A 5 -0.57 -13.27 -6.68
N GLU A 6 -1.27 -14.06 -7.49
CA GLU A 6 -0.73 -15.30 -8.08
C GLU A 6 0.49 -15.02 -8.97
N ARG A 7 0.43 -13.97 -9.80
CA ARG A 7 1.58 -13.57 -10.63
C ARG A 7 2.80 -13.19 -9.79
N ILE A 8 2.60 -12.44 -8.70
CA ILE A 8 3.67 -12.03 -7.76
C ILE A 8 4.26 -13.25 -7.04
N VAL A 9 3.41 -14.14 -6.54
CA VAL A 9 3.83 -15.38 -5.86
C VAL A 9 4.60 -16.27 -6.81
N ASN A 10 4.12 -16.45 -8.04
CA ASN A 10 4.83 -17.22 -9.07
C ASN A 10 6.18 -16.59 -9.42
N PHE A 11 6.28 -15.27 -9.48
CA PHE A 11 7.55 -14.57 -9.71
C PHE A 11 8.57 -14.87 -8.60
N ARG A 12 8.14 -14.84 -7.33
CA ARG A 12 8.96 -15.20 -6.16
C ARG A 12 9.38 -16.67 -6.20
N ASP A 13 8.43 -17.57 -6.44
CA ASP A 13 8.64 -19.01 -6.31
C ASP A 13 9.56 -19.54 -7.42
N LYS A 14 9.47 -18.99 -8.64
CA LYS A 14 10.41 -19.29 -9.73
C LYS A 14 11.88 -18.94 -9.41
N ARG A 15 12.11 -18.08 -8.43
CA ARG A 15 13.44 -17.67 -7.97
C ARG A 15 13.85 -18.36 -6.66
N GLU A 16 13.01 -19.27 -6.17
CA GLU A 16 13.20 -19.95 -4.88
C GLU A 16 13.35 -18.97 -3.69
N TRP A 17 12.80 -17.76 -3.82
CA TRP A 17 12.93 -16.71 -2.81
C TRP A 17 12.00 -16.89 -1.60
N LYS A 18 11.06 -17.85 -1.67
CA LYS A 18 10.14 -18.17 -0.58
C LYS A 18 10.87 -18.39 0.76
N LYS A 19 12.06 -19.00 0.75
CA LYS A 19 12.88 -19.21 1.96
C LYS A 19 13.32 -17.93 2.68
N TYR A 20 13.39 -16.80 1.97
CA TYR A 20 13.73 -15.49 2.53
C TYR A 20 12.50 -14.66 2.90
N HIS A 21 11.38 -14.92 2.23
CA HIS A 21 10.12 -14.19 2.38
C HIS A 21 9.32 -14.67 3.59
N THR A 22 9.95 -14.65 4.77
CA THR A 22 9.24 -14.88 6.05
C THR A 22 8.36 -13.66 6.38
N PRO A 23 7.28 -13.81 7.19
CA PRO A 23 6.41 -12.67 7.52
C PRO A 23 7.15 -11.45 8.09
N LYS A 24 8.14 -11.68 8.96
CA LYS A 24 8.97 -10.60 9.51
C LYS A 24 9.77 -9.90 8.42
N ASN A 25 10.42 -10.66 7.54
CA ASN A 25 11.26 -10.07 6.49
C ASN A 25 10.42 -9.30 5.48
N LEU A 26 9.27 -9.84 5.08
CA LEU A 26 8.33 -9.15 4.18
C LEU A 26 7.81 -7.84 4.79
N ALA A 27 7.49 -7.83 6.09
CA ALA A 27 7.10 -6.61 6.80
C ALA A 27 8.25 -5.59 6.87
N LEU A 28 9.49 -6.03 7.03
CA LEU A 28 10.66 -5.15 6.99
C LEU A 28 10.88 -4.57 5.58
N SER A 29 10.84 -5.40 4.54
CA SER A 29 10.93 -4.93 3.15
C SER A 29 9.84 -3.91 2.83
N LEU A 30 8.59 -4.17 3.24
CA LEU A 30 7.49 -3.20 3.09
C LEU A 30 7.83 -1.83 3.71
N VAL A 31 8.49 -1.80 4.87
CA VAL A 31 8.91 -0.53 5.50
C VAL A 31 10.04 0.15 4.73
N VAL A 32 10.96 -0.63 4.13
CA VAL A 32 12.03 -0.10 3.27
C VAL A 32 11.43 0.60 2.06
N GLU A 33 10.51 -0.05 1.33
CA GLU A 33 9.88 0.54 0.14
C GLU A 33 9.02 1.77 0.49
N VAL A 34 8.39 1.78 1.66
CA VAL A 34 7.73 3.00 2.16
C VAL A 34 8.74 4.13 2.39
N GLY A 35 9.96 3.81 2.82
CA GLY A 35 11.06 4.76 2.94
C GLY A 35 11.49 5.33 1.59
N GLU A 36 11.64 4.48 0.57
CA GLU A 36 12.00 4.89 -0.80
C GLU A 36 10.89 5.78 -1.41
N LEU A 37 9.62 5.40 -1.22
CA LEU A 37 8.48 6.25 -1.57
C LEU A 37 8.54 7.62 -0.88
N LEU A 38 8.89 7.66 0.41
CA LEU A 38 9.00 8.92 1.16
C LEU A 38 10.18 9.77 0.68
N GLU A 39 11.28 9.16 0.22
CA GLU A 39 12.42 9.88 -0.33
C GLU A 39 12.03 10.75 -1.54
N LEU A 40 11.11 10.25 -2.37
CA LEU A 40 10.57 10.99 -3.52
C LEU A 40 9.70 12.19 -3.13
N LEU A 41 9.22 12.27 -1.88
CA LEU A 41 8.22 13.25 -1.43
C LEU A 41 8.77 14.25 -0.40
N GLN A 42 9.72 13.84 0.44
CA GLN A 42 10.10 14.52 1.70
C GLN A 42 10.53 16.00 1.59
N TRP A 43 11.00 16.46 0.42
CA TRP A 43 11.53 17.82 0.22
C TRP A 43 10.63 18.73 -0.62
N MET A 44 9.41 18.31 -0.94
CA MET A 44 8.46 19.06 -1.76
C MET A 44 7.15 19.28 -1.02
N THR A 45 6.50 20.41 -1.28
CA THR A 45 5.11 20.64 -0.90
C THR A 45 4.16 19.80 -1.76
N ASP A 46 2.94 19.56 -1.27
CA ASP A 46 1.91 18.83 -2.03
C ASP A 46 1.66 19.43 -3.42
N GLU A 47 1.68 20.76 -3.54
CA GLU A 47 1.51 21.45 -4.83
C GLU A 47 2.70 21.20 -5.77
N GLU A 48 3.92 21.19 -5.26
CA GLU A 48 5.12 20.88 -6.05
C GLU A 48 5.13 19.42 -6.51
N ILE A 49 4.75 18.48 -5.63
CA ILE A 49 4.62 17.05 -5.97
C ILE A 49 3.63 16.87 -7.10
N LEU A 50 2.42 17.43 -6.98
CA LEU A 50 1.37 17.30 -8.00
C LEU A 50 1.76 17.93 -9.34
N LYS A 51 2.48 19.05 -9.32
CA LYS A 51 3.04 19.66 -10.54
C LYS A 51 4.09 18.75 -11.16
N LYS A 52 4.99 18.18 -10.36
CA LYS A 52 6.08 17.32 -10.84
C LYS A 52 5.57 15.98 -11.37
N CYS A 53 4.45 15.46 -10.86
CA CYS A 53 3.81 14.24 -11.37
C CYS A 53 3.40 14.28 -12.85
N VAL A 54 3.40 15.45 -13.50
CA VAL A 54 3.20 15.55 -14.96
C VAL A 54 4.46 15.17 -15.75
N GLU A 55 5.64 15.21 -15.12
CA GLU A 55 6.90 14.77 -15.70
C GLU A 55 6.95 13.24 -15.67
N GLU A 56 7.02 12.62 -16.85
CA GLU A 56 7.00 11.16 -17.02
C GLU A 56 8.05 10.46 -16.15
N SER A 57 9.27 10.97 -16.12
CA SER A 57 10.38 10.37 -15.35
C SER A 57 10.21 10.44 -13.82
N TYR A 58 9.48 11.43 -13.29
CA TYR A 58 9.16 11.48 -11.87
C TYR A 58 7.97 10.58 -11.55
N ARG A 59 6.98 10.56 -12.43
CA ARG A 59 5.82 9.68 -12.32
C ARG A 59 6.20 8.21 -12.35
N GLU A 60 7.09 7.80 -13.24
CA GLU A 60 7.60 6.43 -13.32
C GLU A 60 8.20 5.97 -11.99
N LYS A 61 9.05 6.80 -11.37
CA LYS A 61 9.63 6.49 -10.05
C LYS A 61 8.57 6.33 -8.97
N LEU A 62 7.58 7.23 -8.92
CA LEU A 62 6.47 7.09 -7.99
C LEU A 62 5.66 5.82 -8.22
N GLU A 63 5.43 5.44 -9.48
CA GLU A 63 4.72 4.21 -9.84
C GLU A 63 5.51 2.96 -9.42
N GLU A 64 6.84 2.97 -9.56
CA GLU A 64 7.75 1.91 -9.09
C GLU A 64 7.65 1.74 -7.56
N GLU A 65 7.86 2.79 -6.78
CA GLU A 65 7.84 2.69 -5.31
C GLU A 65 6.46 2.30 -4.76
N LEU A 66 5.39 2.83 -5.35
CA LEU A 66 4.03 2.42 -4.99
C LEU A 66 3.77 0.95 -5.32
N ALA A 67 4.30 0.46 -6.44
CA ALA A 67 4.18 -0.94 -6.83
C ALA A 67 4.97 -1.84 -5.87
N ASP A 68 6.17 -1.47 -5.47
CA ASP A 68 7.00 -2.26 -4.55
C ASP A 68 6.37 -2.36 -3.17
N VAL A 69 5.84 -1.26 -2.62
CA VAL A 69 5.01 -1.28 -1.41
C VAL A 69 3.85 -2.28 -1.54
N ALA A 70 3.12 -2.24 -2.66
CA ALA A 70 1.99 -3.14 -2.89
C ALA A 70 2.43 -4.61 -3.02
N ILE A 71 3.54 -4.88 -3.71
CA ILE A 71 4.09 -6.23 -3.92
C ILE A 71 4.42 -6.88 -2.58
N TYR A 72 5.14 -6.18 -1.70
CA TYR A 72 5.46 -6.73 -0.38
C TYR A 72 4.22 -6.90 0.51
N LEU A 73 3.25 -5.99 0.43
CA LEU A 73 1.97 -6.15 1.14
C LEU A 73 1.19 -7.39 0.66
N PHE A 74 1.16 -7.65 -0.65
CA PHE A 74 0.53 -8.84 -1.22
C PHE A 74 1.26 -10.13 -0.83
N LEU A 75 2.59 -10.14 -0.89
CA LEU A 75 3.39 -11.27 -0.44
C LEU A 75 3.20 -11.54 1.06
N LEU A 76 3.20 -10.50 1.89
CA LEU A 76 2.96 -10.63 3.33
C LEU A 76 1.58 -11.20 3.63
N SER A 77 0.56 -10.68 2.95
CA SER A 77 -0.81 -11.16 3.10
C SER A 77 -0.94 -12.63 2.67
N HIS A 78 -0.29 -13.01 1.56
CA HIS A 78 -0.24 -14.38 1.08
C HIS A 78 0.41 -15.32 2.10
N GLU A 79 1.60 -14.98 2.62
CA GLU A 79 2.31 -15.83 3.59
C GLU A 79 1.57 -15.96 4.93
N LEU A 80 0.74 -14.98 5.29
CA LEU A 80 -0.12 -15.02 6.46
C LEU A 80 -1.49 -15.67 6.22
N ASN A 81 -1.76 -16.15 5.00
CA ASN A 81 -3.06 -16.69 4.58
C ASN A 81 -4.22 -15.69 4.79
N ILE A 82 -3.96 -14.40 4.53
CA ILE A 82 -4.94 -13.33 4.65
C ILE A 82 -5.49 -12.99 3.25
N ASP A 83 -6.80 -13.13 3.08
CA ASP A 83 -7.52 -12.56 1.94
C ASP A 83 -7.58 -11.04 2.10
N LEU A 84 -6.62 -10.35 1.50
CA LEU A 84 -6.47 -8.91 1.62
C LEU A 84 -7.67 -8.15 1.03
N GLU A 85 -8.23 -8.61 -0.08
CA GLU A 85 -9.40 -8.00 -0.71
C GLU A 85 -10.60 -8.02 0.24
N ARG A 86 -10.87 -9.18 0.84
CA ARG A 86 -11.91 -9.34 1.86
C ARG A 86 -11.61 -8.51 3.11
N ALA A 87 -10.35 -8.44 3.55
CA ALA A 87 -9.94 -7.67 4.72
C ALA A 87 -10.17 -6.17 4.52
N ILE A 88 -9.80 -5.63 3.35
CA ILE A 88 -10.05 -4.24 2.95
C ILE A 88 -11.56 -3.96 2.91
N ALA A 89 -12.35 -4.80 2.23
CA ALA A 89 -13.80 -4.62 2.15
C ALA A 89 -14.47 -4.62 3.55
N LYS A 90 -14.03 -5.51 4.45
CA LYS A 90 -14.50 -5.52 5.85
C LYS A 90 -14.10 -4.25 6.60
N LYS A 91 -12.90 -3.72 6.35
CA LYS A 91 -12.40 -2.50 7.00
C LYS A 91 -13.14 -1.26 6.51
N ILE A 92 -13.46 -1.17 5.22
CA ILE A 92 -14.26 -0.08 4.64
C ILE A 92 -15.64 -0.03 5.30
N ARG A 93 -16.38 -1.14 5.37
CA ARG A 93 -17.69 -1.19 6.06
C ARG A 93 -17.63 -0.70 7.50
N LYS A 94 -16.61 -1.15 8.25
CA LYS A 94 -16.38 -0.67 9.62
C LYS A 94 -16.08 0.83 9.68
N ASN A 95 -15.41 1.39 8.68
CA ASN A 95 -15.13 2.82 8.62
C ASN A 95 -16.38 3.62 8.24
N GLU A 96 -17.25 3.10 7.38
CA GLU A 96 -18.54 3.74 7.05
C GLU A 96 -19.45 3.84 8.27
N GLU A 97 -19.53 2.78 9.08
CA GLU A 97 -20.26 2.79 10.37
C GLU A 97 -19.65 3.79 11.37
N LYS A 98 -18.33 3.92 11.36
CA LYS A 98 -17.57 4.75 12.29
C LYS A 98 -17.53 6.24 11.91
N TYR A 99 -17.66 6.53 10.62
CA TYR A 99 -17.63 7.87 10.05
C TYR A 99 -18.83 8.06 9.10
N PRO A 100 -20.07 8.17 9.64
CA PRO A 100 -21.26 8.37 8.81
C PRO A 100 -21.19 9.68 8.02
N VAL A 101 -21.55 9.66 6.74
CA VAL A 101 -21.41 10.80 5.82
C VAL A 101 -22.06 12.06 6.35
N ASP A 102 -23.26 11.95 6.92
CA ASP A 102 -24.02 13.04 7.53
C ASP A 102 -23.29 13.72 8.70
N LYS A 103 -22.40 12.99 9.37
CA LYS A 103 -21.61 13.50 10.50
C LYS A 103 -20.24 14.00 10.11
N VAL A 104 -19.64 13.49 9.03
CA VAL A 104 -18.23 13.73 8.70
C VAL A 104 -17.96 14.49 7.41
N LYS A 105 -19.00 14.82 6.63
CA LYS A 105 -18.82 15.50 5.35
C LYS A 105 -18.10 16.84 5.54
N GLY A 106 -16.91 16.95 4.95
CA GLY A 106 -16.09 18.16 5.00
C GLY A 106 -15.33 18.37 6.32
N ILE A 107 -15.36 17.40 7.25
CA ILE A 107 -14.62 17.48 8.52
C ILE A 107 -13.73 16.25 8.73
N TYR A 108 -12.51 16.46 9.22
CA TYR A 108 -11.53 15.39 9.46
C TYR A 108 -11.46 14.95 10.93
N LYS A 109 -12.48 15.28 11.72
CA LYS A 109 -12.52 14.95 13.15
C LYS A 109 -12.50 13.45 13.37
N LYS A 110 -11.78 13.02 14.40
CA LYS A 110 -11.79 11.62 14.82
C LYS A 110 -13.21 11.27 15.27
N TYR A 111 -13.65 10.04 15.04
CA TYR A 111 -14.99 9.57 15.46
C TYR A 111 -15.30 9.75 16.95
N THR A 112 -14.27 9.85 17.80
CA THR A 112 -14.40 10.17 19.23
C THR A 112 -14.74 11.64 19.50
N GLU A 113 -14.70 12.47 18.47
CA GLU A 113 -14.91 13.93 18.48
C GLU A 113 -16.07 14.34 17.54
N LEU A 114 -16.84 13.35 17.03
CA LEU A 114 -18.06 13.53 16.23
C LEU A 114 -19.30 13.51 17.13
#